data_AF-A0A851VHV3-F1
#
_entry.id   AF-A0A851VHV3-F1
#
_cell.length_a   1.000
_cell.length_b   1.000
_cell.length_c   1.000
_cell.angle_alpha   90.00
_cell.angle_beta   90.00
_cell.angle_gamma   90.00
#
_symmetry.space_group_name_H-M   'P 1'
#
loop_
_entity.id
_entity.type
_entity.pdbx_description
1 polymer ?
#
loop_
_entity_poly.entity_id
_entity_poly.type
_entity_poly.pdbx_seq_one_letter_code
_entity_poly.pdbx_strand_id
1 'polypeptide(L)'
;KADKAALGSKVNCSQLEANLERLDERMQDLQIQISGQKQDWNEVQQKLNLVEERKLDRLELKAFRNQMVEIWKRSISELENKIKEDDKAAGIKRQLPVPFSCLSCDRMLSMQVPGP
;
A
#
# COMPACT_ATOMS: atom_id res chain seq x y z
N LYS A 1 -77.94 3.25 -34.12
CA LYS A 1 -77.85 3.44 -32.64
C LYS A 1 -77.05 2.27 -32.11
N ALA A 2 -75.81 2.48 -31.64
CA ALA A 2 -75.01 1.42 -31.05
C ALA A 2 -75.62 1.03 -29.69
N ASP A 3 -75.77 -0.27 -29.44
CA ASP A 3 -76.36 -0.80 -28.22
C ASP A 3 -75.54 -0.40 -27.00
N LYS A 4 -76.16 0.40 -26.12
CA LYS A 4 -75.59 0.82 -24.83
C LYS A 4 -75.22 -0.38 -23.95
N ALA A 5 -75.89 -1.53 -24.16
CA ALA A 5 -75.59 -2.81 -23.53
C ALA A 5 -74.26 -3.43 -24.01
N ALA A 6 -73.87 -3.23 -25.28
CA ALA A 6 -72.61 -3.73 -25.83
C ALA A 6 -71.37 -2.98 -25.29
N LEU A 7 -71.55 -1.78 -24.71
CA LEU A 7 -70.49 -1.00 -24.09
C LEU A 7 -70.23 -1.40 -22.62
N GLY A 8 -71.25 -1.85 -21.89
CA GLY A 8 -71.11 -2.30 -20.50
C GLY A 8 -70.30 -3.60 -20.33
N SER A 9 -70.13 -4.36 -21.42
CA SER A 9 -69.42 -5.65 -21.45
C SER A 9 -67.93 -5.54 -21.83
N LYS A 10 -67.41 -4.36 -22.18
CA LYS A 10 -66.09 -4.26 -22.85
C LYS A 10 -64.88 -4.33 -21.92
N VAL A 11 -65.04 -4.01 -20.64
CA VAL A 11 -64.05 -4.25 -19.59
C VAL A 11 -64.81 -4.53 -18.30
N ASN A 12 -64.58 -5.68 -17.71
CA ASN A 12 -65.07 -5.96 -16.36
C ASN A 12 -64.20 -5.17 -15.37
N CYS A 13 -64.68 -4.02 -14.89
CA CYS A 13 -63.91 -3.13 -14.02
C CYS A 13 -63.38 -3.84 -12.76
N SER A 14 -64.14 -4.77 -12.18
CA SER A 14 -63.69 -5.52 -11.00
C SER A 14 -62.53 -6.47 -11.32
N GLN A 15 -62.51 -7.05 -12.53
CA GLN A 15 -61.40 -7.88 -12.99
C GLN A 15 -60.13 -7.06 -13.21
N LEU A 16 -60.27 -5.82 -13.70
CA LEU A 16 -59.15 -4.89 -13.86
C LEU A 16 -58.59 -4.47 -12.51
N GLU A 17 -59.47 -4.12 -11.57
CA GLU A 17 -59.10 -3.73 -10.20
C GLU A 17 -58.37 -4.85 -9.47
N ALA A 18 -58.90 -6.08 -9.51
CA ALA A 18 -58.23 -7.25 -8.94
C ALA A 18 -56.87 -7.55 -9.60
N ASN A 19 -56.73 -7.28 -10.90
CA ASN A 19 -55.44 -7.43 -11.59
C ASN A 19 -54.42 -6.36 -11.19
N LEU A 20 -54.88 -5.13 -10.95
CA LEU A 20 -54.03 -4.03 -10.49
C LEU A 20 -53.56 -4.25 -9.05
N GLU A 21 -54.46 -4.70 -8.16
CA GLU A 21 -54.13 -5.02 -6.77
C GLU A 21 -53.09 -6.14 -6.70
N ARG A 22 -53.29 -7.24 -7.45
CA ARG A 22 -52.31 -8.32 -7.56
C ARG A 22 -50.97 -7.86 -8.16
N LEU A 23 -50.99 -6.89 -9.07
CA LEU A 23 -49.75 -6.33 -9.63
C LEU A 23 -49.02 -5.50 -8.57
N ASP A 24 -49.74 -4.71 -7.79
CA ASP A 24 -49.20 -3.90 -6.71
C ASP A 24 -48.53 -4.77 -5.63
N GLU A 25 -49.20 -5.83 -5.18
CA GLU A 25 -48.63 -6.81 -4.24
C GLU A 25 -47.31 -7.39 -4.75
N ARG A 26 -47.25 -7.77 -6.03
CA ARG A 26 -46.02 -8.30 -6.65
C ARG A 26 -44.92 -7.25 -6.75
N MET A 27 -45.27 -6.00 -7.01
CA MET A 27 -44.29 -4.91 -7.04
C MET A 27 -43.72 -4.63 -5.65
N GLN A 28 -44.57 -4.66 -4.61
CA GLN A 28 -44.14 -4.50 -3.22
C GLN A 28 -43.23 -5.65 -2.78
N ASP A 29 -43.56 -6.90 -3.10
CA ASP A 29 -42.72 -8.07 -2.81
C ASP A 29 -41.33 -7.96 -3.48
N LEU A 30 -41.30 -7.61 -4.77
CA LEU A 30 -40.05 -7.35 -5.49
C LEU A 30 -39.25 -6.23 -4.85
N GLN A 31 -39.89 -5.16 -4.39
CA GLN A 31 -39.22 -4.05 -3.72
C GLN A 31 -38.58 -4.49 -2.40
N ILE A 32 -39.26 -5.33 -1.62
CA ILE A 32 -38.72 -5.89 -0.37
C ILE A 32 -37.50 -6.76 -0.68
N GLN A 33 -37.58 -7.64 -1.67
CA GLN A 33 -36.48 -8.52 -2.07
C GLN A 33 -35.26 -7.73 -2.55
N ILE A 34 -35.45 -6.74 -3.42
CA ILE A 34 -34.37 -5.88 -3.92
C ILE A 34 -33.72 -5.08 -2.77
N SER A 35 -34.53 -4.57 -1.85
CA SER A 35 -34.04 -3.84 -0.68
C SER A 35 -33.21 -4.74 0.24
N GLY A 36 -33.69 -5.95 0.51
CA GLY A 36 -32.97 -6.95 1.30
C GLY A 36 -31.64 -7.32 0.64
N GLN A 37 -31.65 -7.63 -0.66
CA GLN A 37 -30.44 -7.97 -1.40
C GLN A 37 -29.40 -6.84 -1.40
N LYS A 38 -29.85 -5.58 -1.51
CA LYS A 38 -28.96 -4.41 -1.42
C LYS A 38 -28.28 -4.31 -0.07
N GLN A 39 -28.99 -4.62 1.02
CA GLN A 39 -28.42 -4.63 2.37
C GLN A 39 -27.35 -5.72 2.51
N ASP A 40 -27.64 -6.93 2.03
CA ASP A 40 -26.69 -8.05 2.07
C ASP A 40 -25.40 -7.74 1.28
N TRP A 41 -25.55 -7.15 0.09
CA TRP A 41 -24.40 -6.70 -0.71
C TRP A 41 -23.56 -5.66 0.01
N ASN A 42 -24.20 -4.71 0.70
CA ASN A 42 -23.49 -3.70 1.48
C ASN A 42 -22.72 -4.32 2.64
N GLU A 43 -23.28 -5.33 3.31
CA GLU A 43 -22.59 -6.07 4.37
C GLU A 43 -21.36 -6.83 3.83
N VAL A 44 -21.51 -7.51 2.70
CA VAL A 44 -20.39 -8.21 2.04
C VAL A 44 -19.29 -7.22 1.64
N GLN A 45 -19.66 -6.05 1.09
CA GLN A 45 -18.71 -5.01 0.74
C GLN A 45 -17.95 -4.47 1.96
N GLN A 46 -18.64 -4.23 3.08
CA GLN A 46 -17.99 -3.81 4.33
C GLN A 46 -17.00 -4.85 4.86
N LYS A 47 -17.37 -6.14 4.82
CA LYS A 47 -16.47 -7.23 5.20
C LYS A 47 -15.24 -7.31 4.29
N LEU A 48 -15.42 -7.13 2.99
CA LEU A 48 -14.32 -7.12 2.03
C LEU A 48 -13.36 -5.96 2.29
N ASN A 49 -13.90 -4.75 2.50
CA ASN A 49 -13.10 -3.57 2.83
C ASN A 49 -12.31 -3.77 4.11
N LEU A 50 -12.90 -4.37 5.16
CA LEU A 50 -12.17 -4.68 6.40
C LEU A 50 -11.02 -5.67 6.16
N VAL A 51 -11.23 -6.68 5.31
CA VAL A 51 -10.18 -7.65 4.97
C VAL A 51 -9.08 -7.00 4.12
N GLU A 52 -9.45 -6.14 3.19
CA GLU A 52 -8.51 -5.35 2.39
C GLU A 52 -7.70 -4.41 3.27
N GLU A 53 -8.35 -3.61 4.12
CA GLU A 53 -7.71 -2.75 5.11
C GLU A 53 -6.77 -3.54 6.01
N ARG A 54 -7.15 -4.72 6.51
CA ARG A 54 -6.24 -5.56 7.32
C ARG A 54 -5.08 -6.17 6.52
N LYS A 55 -5.27 -6.45 5.23
CA LYS A 55 -4.20 -6.92 4.34
C LYS A 55 -3.24 -5.79 3.96
N LEU A 56 -3.74 -4.56 3.84
CA LEU A 56 -2.95 -3.34 3.57
C LEU A 56 -2.28 -2.83 4.85
N ASP A 57 -3.00 -2.87 5.98
CA ASP A 57 -2.54 -2.61 7.35
C ASP A 57 -1.96 -3.88 7.97
N ARG A 58 -1.41 -4.79 7.16
CA ARG A 58 -0.62 -5.90 7.69
C ARG A 58 0.51 -5.26 8.47
N LEU A 59 0.34 -5.17 9.78
CA LEU A 59 1.36 -4.82 10.75
C LEU A 59 2.64 -5.63 10.47
N GLU A 60 2.50 -6.82 9.89
CA GLU A 60 3.57 -7.66 9.34
C GLU A 60 4.41 -6.96 8.26
N LEU A 61 3.80 -6.28 7.27
CA LEU A 61 4.53 -5.51 6.25
C LEU A 61 5.24 -4.31 6.85
N LYS A 62 4.59 -3.61 7.78
CA LYS A 62 5.19 -2.47 8.50
C LYS A 62 6.34 -2.93 9.42
N ALA A 63 6.14 -4.02 10.14
CA ALA A 63 7.13 -4.64 11.01
C ALA A 63 8.32 -5.16 10.18
N PHE A 64 8.05 -5.83 9.06
CA PHE A 64 9.07 -6.30 8.13
C PHE A 64 9.88 -5.14 7.52
N ARG A 65 9.20 -4.06 7.08
CA ARG A 65 9.86 -2.84 6.62
C ARG A 65 10.75 -2.24 7.71
N ASN A 66 10.25 -2.13 8.94
CA ASN A 66 11.02 -1.59 10.05
C ASN A 66 12.25 -2.47 10.36
N GLN A 67 12.10 -3.79 10.35
CA GLN A 67 13.20 -4.73 10.53
C GLN A 67 14.28 -4.54 9.46
N MET A 68 13.90 -4.38 8.18
CA MET A 68 14.84 -4.11 7.10
C MET A 68 15.59 -2.79 7.27
N VAL A 69 14.89 -1.73 7.70
CA VAL A 69 15.51 -0.43 8.00
C VAL A 69 16.52 -0.54 9.14
N GLU A 70 16.20 -1.27 10.21
CA GLU A 70 17.12 -1.45 11.34
C GLU A 70 18.34 -2.31 10.98
N ILE A 71 18.16 -3.36 10.16
CA ILE A 71 19.29 -4.13 9.63
C ILE A 71 20.19 -3.24 8.78
N TRP A 72 19.61 -2.44 7.86
CA TRP A 72 20.36 -1.54 7.00
C TRP A 72 21.18 -0.51 7.80
N LYS A 73 20.55 0.13 8.80
CA LYS A 73 21.24 1.07 9.70
C LYS A 73 22.41 0.42 10.41
N ARG A 74 22.21 -0.78 10.98
CA ARG A 74 23.27 -1.52 11.67
C ARG A 74 24.43 -1.82 10.73
N SER A 75 24.16 -2.32 9.53
CA SER A 75 25.19 -2.63 8.53
C SER A 75 26.00 -1.40 8.13
N ILE A 76 25.35 -0.25 7.93
CA ILE A 76 26.07 1.00 7.64
C ILE A 76 26.94 1.41 8.84
N SER A 77 26.40 1.41 10.05
CA SER A 77 27.19 1.78 11.24
C SER A 77 28.38 0.85 11.47
N GLU A 78 28.22 -0.46 11.23
CA GLU A 78 29.32 -1.42 11.30
C GLU A 78 30.39 -1.16 10.23
N LEU A 79 29.99 -0.83 8.99
CA LEU A 79 30.92 -0.47 7.92
C LEU A 79 31.67 0.83 8.25
N GLU A 80 30.96 1.87 8.71
CA GLU A 80 31.58 3.14 9.13
C GLU A 80 32.57 2.94 10.27
N ASN A 81 32.26 2.07 11.24
CA ASN A 81 33.16 1.77 12.35
C ASN A 81 34.40 1.02 11.87
N LYS A 82 34.25 0.04 10.98
CA LYS A 82 35.40 -0.67 10.38
C LYS A 82 36.29 0.29 9.58
N ILE A 83 35.71 1.19 8.80
CA ILE A 83 36.48 2.21 8.06
C ILE A 83 37.24 3.12 9.04
N LYS A 84 36.61 3.56 10.14
CA LYS A 84 37.28 4.37 11.17
C LYS A 84 38.37 3.60 11.92
N GLU A 85 38.19 2.30 12.15
CA GLU A 85 39.21 1.43 12.74
C GLU A 85 40.38 1.20 11.79
N ASP A 86 40.11 1.00 10.50
CA ASP A 86 41.14 0.91 9.47
C ASP A 86 41.87 2.25 9.27
N ASP A 87 41.19 3.40 9.38
CA ASP A 87 41.84 4.71 9.39
C ASP A 87 42.71 4.92 10.64
N LYS A 88 42.33 4.35 11.79
CA LYS A 88 43.18 4.30 12.99
C LYS A 88 44.35 3.32 12.82
N ALA A 89 44.17 2.21 12.09
CA ALA A 89 45.22 1.25 11.76
C ALA A 89 46.13 1.72 10.60
N ALA A 90 45.67 2.66 9.78
CA ALA A 90 46.48 3.46 8.86
C ALA A 90 47.38 4.48 9.60
N GLY A 91 47.44 4.38 10.93
CA GLY A 91 48.36 5.06 11.84
C GLY A 91 49.83 4.59 11.73
N ILE A 92 50.30 4.32 10.51
CA ILE A 92 51.74 4.34 10.23
C ILE A 92 52.01 5.39 9.16
N LYS A 93 51.80 6.67 9.53
CA LYS A 93 52.64 7.75 8.99
C LYS A 93 54.04 7.60 9.61
N ARG A 94 54.74 6.49 9.33
CA ARG A 94 56.17 6.37 9.69
C ARG A 94 56.84 7.56 9.03
N GLN A 95 57.43 8.43 9.83
CA GLN A 95 58.31 9.47 9.31
C GLN A 95 59.32 8.75 8.42
N LEU A 96 59.33 9.09 7.13
CA LEU A 96 60.29 8.52 6.20
C LEU A 96 61.69 8.83 6.74
N PRO A 97 62.55 7.81 6.93
CA PRO A 97 63.94 8.06 7.32
C PRO A 97 64.58 9.00 6.30
N VAL A 98 64.98 10.18 6.75
CA VAL A 98 65.74 11.15 5.95
C VAL A 98 67.20 10.65 5.90
N PRO A 99 67.93 10.77 4.76
CA PRO A 99 67.51 11.33 3.48
C PRO A 99 67.07 10.27 2.44
N PHE A 100 66.16 10.67 1.55
CA PHE A 100 65.74 9.89 0.37
C PHE A 100 66.24 10.57 -0.92
N SER A 101 66.54 9.77 -1.95
CA SER A 101 66.93 10.26 -3.27
C SER A 101 65.72 10.39 -4.20
N CYS A 102 65.70 11.43 -5.02
CA CYS A 102 64.72 11.58 -6.09
C CYS A 102 64.96 10.53 -7.17
N LEU A 103 64.01 9.63 -7.44
CA LEU A 103 64.18 8.57 -8.46
C LEU A 103 64.44 9.11 -9.88
N SER A 104 64.05 10.35 -10.17
CA SER A 104 64.21 10.95 -11.49
C SER A 104 65.56 11.65 -11.69
N CYS A 105 66.25 12.04 -10.61
CA CYS A 105 67.50 12.82 -10.72
C CYS A 105 68.55 12.51 -9.64
N ASP A 106 68.33 11.47 -8.83
CA ASP A 106 69.11 11.01 -7.68
C ASP A 106 69.47 12.09 -6.65
N ARG A 107 68.82 13.24 -6.71
CA ARG A 107 69.06 14.34 -5.78
C ARG A 107 68.57 13.96 -4.38
N MET A 108 69.44 14.13 -3.37
CA MET A 108 69.06 14.00 -1.97
C MET A 108 68.06 15.09 -1.58
N LEU A 109 66.91 14.69 -1.05
CA LEU A 109 65.85 15.60 -0.62
C LEU A 109 65.81 15.65 0.91
N SER A 110 65.97 16.85 1.45
CA SER A 110 65.70 17.15 2.86
C SER A 110 64.38 17.91 2.93
N MET A 111 63.28 17.17 3.12
CA MET A 111 61.99 17.77 3.43
C MET A 111 61.66 17.47 4.88
N GLN A 112 61.57 18.52 5.70
CA GLN A 112 60.91 18.41 6.99
C GLN A 112 59.41 18.35 6.72
N VAL A 113 58.77 17.24 7.08
CA VAL A 113 57.32 17.12 7.01
C VAL A 113 56.77 17.84 8.24
N PRO A 114 56.00 18.94 8.10
CA PRO A 114 55.33 19.53 9.24
C PRO A 114 54.29 18.53 9.77
N GLY A 115 54.33 18.25 11.07
CA GLY A 115 53.22 17.64 11.80
C GLY A 115 53.01 18.41 13.11
N PRO A 116 51.81 18.43 13.71
CA PRO A 116 50.59 17.66 13.41
C PRO A 116 49.65 18.32 12.39
#